data_AF-K2QBG9-F1
#
_entry.id   AF-K2QBG9-F1
#
_cell.length_a   1.000
_cell.length_b   1.000
_cell.length_c   1.000
_cell.angle_alpha   90.00
_cell.angle_beta   90.00
_cell.angle_gamma   90.00
#
_symmetry.space_group_name_H-M   'P 1'
#
loop_
_entity.id
_entity.type
_entity.pdbx_description
1 polymer ?
#
loop_
_entity_poly.entity_id
_entity_poly.type
_entity_poly.pdbx_seq_one_letter_code
_entity_poly.pdbx_strand_id
1 'polypeptide(L)'
;MIKMERTCSSLKCDVVYNGELIGKMEGVSVTQWFLKNHYNYTGAFSRFITDKPELSRSGIKVDIIFNDRNIVAKDACIGWIRNPTKNGTFSAKSIEYADKKNK
;
A
#
# COMPACT_ATOMS: atom_id res chain seq x y z
N MET A 1 8.09 6.61 22.80
CA MET A 1 9.10 5.81 22.08
C MET A 1 8.61 5.57 20.66
N ILE A 2 9.46 5.82 19.65
CA ILE A 2 9.20 5.46 18.25
C ILE A 2 10.11 4.28 17.96
N LYS A 3 9.56 3.16 17.52
CA LYS A 3 10.34 1.97 17.15
C LYS A 3 9.91 1.49 15.78
N MET A 4 10.85 1.37 14.86
CA MET A 4 10.63 0.65 13.60
C MET A 4 10.67 -0.85 13.91
N GLU A 5 9.62 -1.59 13.59
CA GLU A 5 9.54 -3.02 13.89
C GLU A 5 9.87 -3.88 12.68
N ARG A 6 9.26 -3.60 11.53
CA ARG A 6 9.37 -4.42 10.32
C ARG A 6 9.25 -3.57 9.07
N THR A 7 10.02 -3.94 8.04
CA THR A 7 9.87 -3.40 6.69
C THR A 7 9.67 -4.57 5.74
N CYS A 8 8.68 -4.45 4.87
CA CYS A 8 8.41 -5.39 3.81
C CYS A 8 8.45 -4.66 2.47
N SER A 9 9.01 -5.30 1.45
CA SER A 9 9.01 -4.78 0.09
C SER A 9 8.57 -5.83 -0.91
N SER A 10 7.92 -5.35 -1.95
CA SER A 10 7.50 -6.12 -3.11
C SER A 10 7.81 -5.34 -4.37
N LEU A 11 8.20 -6.06 -5.42
CA LEU A 11 8.42 -5.46 -6.73
C LEU A 11 7.11 -4.94 -7.32
N LYS A 12 5.98 -5.60 -7.03
CA LYS A 12 4.71 -5.31 -7.65
C LYS A 12 3.54 -5.70 -6.75
N CYS A 13 2.67 -4.73 -6.49
CA CYS A 13 1.44 -4.92 -5.74
C CYS A 13 0.23 -4.59 -6.61
N ASP A 14 -0.86 -5.31 -6.39
CA ASP A 14 -2.15 -4.95 -6.97
C ASP A 14 -2.82 -3.88 -6.10
N VAL A 15 -3.55 -2.96 -6.75
CA VAL A 15 -4.25 -1.86 -6.08
C VAL A 15 -5.74 -2.01 -6.30
N VAL A 16 -6.47 -2.14 -5.21
CA VAL A 16 -7.91 -2.35 -5.20
C VAL A 16 -8.61 -1.14 -4.61
N TYR A 17 -9.66 -0.64 -5.26
CA TYR A 17 -10.49 0.46 -4.79
C TYR A 17 -11.94 0.00 -4.77
N ASN A 18 -12.60 0.07 -3.61
CA ASN A 18 -13.98 -0.41 -3.43
C ASN A 18 -14.22 -1.85 -3.92
N GLY A 19 -13.23 -2.74 -3.75
CA GLY A 19 -13.31 -4.14 -4.18
C GLY A 19 -12.97 -4.38 -5.65
N GLU A 20 -12.74 -3.34 -6.45
CA GLU A 20 -12.31 -3.47 -7.85
C GLU A 20 -10.81 -3.27 -8.00
N LEU A 21 -10.16 -4.11 -8.82
CA LEU A 21 -8.78 -3.89 -9.23
C LEU A 21 -8.72 -2.64 -10.12
N ILE A 22 -8.00 -1.62 -9.67
CA ILE A 22 -7.86 -0.35 -10.40
C ILE A 22 -6.45 -0.12 -10.94
N GLY A 23 -5.52 -1.05 -10.72
CA GLY A 23 -4.16 -0.89 -11.18
C GLY A 23 -3.13 -1.64 -10.36
N LYS A 24 -1.88 -1.25 -10.57
CA LYS A 24 -0.68 -1.87 -10.02
C LYS A 24 0.28 -0.81 -9.53
N MET A 25 0.91 -1.07 -8.39
CA MET A 25 2.06 -0.30 -7.91
C MET A 25 3.34 -1.10 -8.07
N GLU A 26 4.41 -0.42 -8.45
CA GLU A 26 5.75 -0.99 -8.59
C GLU A 26 6.70 -0.43 -7.52
N GLY A 27 7.65 -1.26 -7.08
CA GLY A 27 8.65 -0.90 -6.08
C GLY A 27 8.00 -0.44 -4.78
N VAL A 28 7.12 -1.27 -4.23
CA VAL A 28 6.33 -0.95 -3.04
C VAL A 28 7.05 -1.41 -1.79
N SER A 29 7.16 -0.53 -0.82
CA SER A 29 7.61 -0.86 0.53
C SER A 29 6.59 -0.42 1.57
N VAL A 30 6.50 -1.16 2.66
CA VAL A 30 5.70 -0.82 3.83
C VAL A 30 6.51 -1.07 5.09
N THR A 31 6.45 -0.10 6.00
CA THR A 31 7.15 -0.10 7.26
C THR A 31 6.14 -0.01 8.39
N GLN A 32 6.28 -0.91 9.35
CA GLN A 32 5.53 -0.95 10.59
C GLN A 32 6.29 -0.18 11.66
N TRP A 33 5.61 0.82 12.23
CA TRP A 33 6.09 1.65 13.32
C TRP A 33 5.26 1.37 14.56
N PHE A 34 5.91 1.30 15.71
CA PHE A 34 5.23 1.36 17.01
C PHE A 34 5.43 2.77 17.59
N LEU A 35 4.33 3.51 17.72
CA LEU A 35 4.30 4.90 18.18
C LEU A 35 3.14 5.09 19.14
N LYS A 36 3.41 5.65 20.33
CA LYS A 36 2.38 5.99 21.35
C LYS A 36 1.44 4.81 21.65
N ASN A 37 1.99 3.60 21.82
CA ASN A 37 1.25 2.37 22.09
C ASN A 37 0.32 1.88 20.95
N HIS A 38 0.53 2.37 19.73
CA HIS A 38 -0.21 1.92 18.55
C HIS A 38 0.72 1.58 17.39
N TYR A 39 0.30 0.59 16.59
CA TYR A 39 0.95 0.27 15.33
C TYR A 39 0.50 1.22 14.23
N ASN A 40 1.45 1.70 13.45
CA ASN A 40 1.25 2.55 12.29
C ASN A 40 1.96 1.94 11.09
N TYR A 41 1.34 1.99 9.92
CA TYR A 41 1.87 1.41 8.70
C TYR A 41 2.03 2.50 7.67
N THR A 42 3.26 2.78 7.26
CA THR A 42 3.53 3.75 6.21
C THR A 42 4.35 3.11 5.12
N GLY A 43 4.13 3.51 3.89
CA GLY A 43 4.82 2.92 2.76
C GLY A 43 5.08 3.90 1.64
N ALA A 44 5.84 3.44 0.68
CA ALA A 44 6.18 4.17 -0.53
C ALA A 44 6.07 3.25 -1.75
N PHE A 45 5.82 3.84 -2.90
CA PHE A 45 5.82 3.16 -4.19
C PHE A 45 6.56 3.99 -5.21
N SER A 46 7.26 3.31 -6.12
CA SER A 46 8.06 3.94 -7.16
C SER A 46 7.24 4.33 -8.38
N ARG A 47 6.11 3.63 -8.62
CA ARG A 47 5.22 3.94 -9.73
C ARG A 47 3.81 3.42 -9.45
N PHE A 48 2.80 4.22 -9.76
CA PHE A 48 1.41 3.79 -9.80
C PHE A 48 0.90 3.77 -11.25
N ILE A 49 0.49 2.60 -11.71
CA ILE A 49 -0.05 2.35 -13.05
C ILE A 49 -1.52 1.99 -12.88
N THR A 50 -2.41 2.83 -13.39
CA THR A 50 -3.86 2.67 -13.30
C THR A 50 -4.50 2.96 -14.65
N ASP A 51 -5.54 2.20 -14.96
CA ASP A 51 -6.47 2.40 -16.06
C ASP A 51 -7.53 3.48 -15.76
N LYS A 52 -7.66 3.88 -14.50
CA LYS A 52 -8.57 4.93 -14.00
C LYS A 52 -7.78 6.18 -13.56
N PRO A 53 -7.40 7.08 -14.49
CA PRO A 53 -6.55 8.23 -14.19
C PRO A 53 -7.15 9.18 -13.13
N GLU A 54 -8.46 9.24 -12.99
CA GLU A 54 -9.17 10.01 -11.96
C GLU A 54 -8.88 9.52 -10.53
N LEU A 55 -8.48 8.25 -10.40
CA LEU A 55 -8.06 7.64 -9.13
C LEU A 55 -6.55 7.80 -8.89
N SER A 56 -5.79 8.33 -9.85
CA SER A 56 -4.34 8.59 -9.70
C SER A 56 -4.06 9.90 -8.94
N ARG A 57 -4.63 10.06 -7.73
CA ARG A 57 -4.51 11.30 -6.93
C ARG A 57 -4.26 11.03 -5.44
N SER A 58 -3.76 12.04 -4.75
CA SER A 58 -3.63 12.04 -3.29
C SER A 58 -5.01 11.94 -2.60
N GLY A 59 -5.05 11.33 -1.41
CA GLY A 59 -6.22 11.24 -0.55
C GLY A 59 -7.18 10.09 -0.85
N ILE A 60 -6.95 9.31 -1.92
CA ILE A 60 -7.72 8.09 -2.17
C ILE A 60 -7.38 7.03 -1.11
N LYS A 61 -8.34 6.18 -0.77
CA LYS A 61 -8.14 5.00 0.07
C LYS A 61 -8.24 3.75 -0.77
N VAL A 62 -7.19 2.93 -0.78
CA VAL A 62 -7.09 1.71 -1.58
C VAL A 62 -6.59 0.57 -0.72
N ASP A 63 -6.87 -0.67 -1.11
CA ASP A 63 -6.18 -1.82 -0.58
C ASP A 63 -4.98 -2.14 -1.48
N ILE A 64 -3.81 -2.34 -0.88
CA ILE A 64 -2.57 -2.68 -1.61
C ILE A 64 -2.21 -4.13 -1.29
N ILE A 65 -2.29 -4.99 -2.30
CA ILE A 65 -2.09 -6.44 -2.15
C ILE A 65 -0.66 -6.81 -2.54
N PHE A 66 0.12 -7.28 -1.56
CA PHE A 66 1.47 -7.80 -1.75
C PHE A 66 1.39 -9.30 -2.04
N ASN A 67 1.11 -9.65 -3.29
CA ASN A 67 0.87 -11.04 -3.70
C ASN A 67 2.03 -11.99 -3.36
N ASP A 68 3.27 -11.53 -3.47
CA ASP A 68 4.48 -12.30 -3.15
C ASP A 68 4.68 -12.53 -1.65
N ARG A 69 4.06 -11.69 -0.81
CA ARG A 69 4.18 -11.72 0.65
C ARG A 69 2.93 -12.27 1.34
N ASN A 70 1.86 -12.48 0.59
CA ASN A 70 0.57 -12.92 1.10
C ASN A 70 0.02 -11.98 2.19
N ILE A 71 0.22 -10.67 2.01
CA ILE A 71 -0.30 -9.62 2.91
C ILE A 71 -1.05 -8.56 2.11
N VAL A 72 -1.96 -7.86 2.80
CA VAL A 72 -2.75 -6.75 2.26
C VAL A 72 -2.59 -5.56 3.19
N ALA A 73 -2.18 -4.42 2.65
CA ALA A 73 -2.25 -3.15 3.36
C ALA A 73 -3.63 -2.53 3.13
N LYS A 74 -4.47 -2.56 4.17
CA LYS A 74 -5.88 -2.20 4.10
C LYS A 74 -6.12 -0.73 4.36
N ASP A 75 -7.12 -0.18 3.66
CA ASP A 75 -7.51 1.23 3.77
C ASP A 75 -6.30 2.17 3.61
N ALA A 76 -5.37 1.83 2.72
CA ALA A 76 -4.17 2.61 2.46
C ALA A 76 -4.53 3.96 1.82
N CYS A 77 -4.36 5.03 2.61
CA CYS A 77 -4.53 6.39 2.16
C CYS A 77 -3.28 6.84 1.41
N ILE A 78 -3.43 7.21 0.14
CA ILE A 78 -2.31 7.75 -0.64
C ILE A 78 -2.01 9.17 -0.17
N GLY A 79 -0.83 9.40 0.38
CA GLY A 79 -0.44 10.69 0.96
C GLY A 79 -0.15 11.73 -0.12
N TRP A 80 0.79 11.41 -1.01
CA TRP A 80 1.12 12.24 -2.16
C TRP A 80 1.49 11.38 -3.37
N ILE A 81 1.25 11.90 -4.57
CA ILE A 81 1.71 11.33 -5.84
C ILE A 81 2.43 12.42 -6.62
N ARG A 82 3.66 12.14 -7.07
CA ARG A 82 4.44 13.08 -7.89
C ARG A 82 4.35 12.70 -9.37
N ASN A 83 4.02 13.68 -10.20
CA ASN A 83 4.10 13.56 -11.65
C ASN A 83 5.53 13.87 -12.15
N PRO A 84 5.98 13.28 -13.28
CA PRO A 84 5.27 12.37 -14.18
C PRO A 84 5.42 10.88 -13.83
N THR A 85 6.35 10.54 -12.92
CA THR A 85 6.71 9.15 -12.58
C THR A 85 5.63 8.42 -11.78
N LYS A 86 4.65 9.15 -11.22
CA LYS A 86 3.59 8.62 -10.36
C LYS A 86 4.14 7.84 -9.17
N ASN A 87 5.27 8.30 -8.60
CA ASN A 87 5.77 7.78 -7.32
C ASN A 87 5.04 8.47 -6.16
N GLY A 88 5.06 7.86 -4.98
CA GLY A 88 4.27 8.37 -3.87
C GLY A 88 4.47 7.64 -2.56
N THR A 89 3.74 8.10 -1.55
CA THR A 89 3.65 7.45 -0.24
C THR A 89 2.22 7.12 0.12
N PHE A 90 2.06 6.22 1.08
CA PHE A 90 0.77 5.90 1.65
C PHE A 90 0.87 5.63 3.15
N SER A 91 -0.26 5.72 3.84
CA SER A 91 -0.43 5.21 5.20
C SER A 91 -1.59 4.22 5.22
N ALA A 92 -1.34 3.02 5.71
CA ALA A 92 -2.36 1.98 5.84
C ALA A 92 -2.90 1.91 7.27
N LYS A 93 -4.17 1.54 7.38
CA LYS A 93 -4.84 1.39 8.67
C LYS A 93 -4.40 0.10 9.37
N SER A 94 -4.25 -0.98 8.60
CA SER A 94 -3.82 -2.29 9.08
C SER A 94 -3.09 -3.06 7.98
N ILE A 95 -2.34 -4.07 8.40
CA ILE A 95 -1.84 -5.14 7.53
C ILE A 95 -2.60 -6.41 7.89
N GLU A 96 -3.22 -7.02 6.90
CA GLU A 96 -3.91 -8.31 7.01
C GLU A 96 -3.13 -9.38 6.25
N TYR A 97 -3.16 -10.62 6.71
CA TYR A 97 -2.68 -11.74 5.90
C TYR A 97 -3.78 -12.11 4.90
N ALA A 98 -3.42 -12.21 3.62
CA ALA A 98 -4.32 -12.75 2.64
C ALA A 98 -4.52 -14.23 3.00
N ASP A 99 -5.71 -14.59 3.48
CA ASP A 99 -6.03 -15.98 3.80
C ASP A 99 -5.78 -16.81 2.54
N LYS A 100 -4.78 -17.70 2.58
CA LYS A 100 -4.68 -18.74 1.57
C LYS A 100 -5.93 -19.57 1.74
N LYS A 101 -6.93 -19.35 0.87
CA LYS A 101 -7.89 -20.42 0.58
C LYS A 101 -7.04 -21.58 0.07
N ASN A 102 -6.69 -22.48 0.98
CA ASN A 102 -6.18 -23.80 0.67
C ASN A 102 -7.12 -24.37 -0.40
N LYS A 103 -6.57 -24.51 -1.60
CA LYS A 103 -7.19 -25.28 -2.68
C LYS A 103 -6.53 -26.63 -2.70
#